data_AF-A0A7V2SZ65-F1
#
_entry.id   AF-A0A7V2SZ65-F1
#
_cell.length_a   1.000
_cell.length_b   1.000
_cell.length_c   1.000
_cell.angle_alpha   90.00
_cell.angle_beta   90.00
_cell.angle_gamma   90.00
#
_symmetry.space_group_name_H-M   'P 1'
#
loop_
_entity.id
_entity.type
_entity.pdbx_description
1 polymer ?
#
loop_
_entity_poly.entity_id
_entity_poly.type
_entity_poly.pdbx_seq_one_letter_code
_entity_poly.pdbx_strand_id
1 'polypeptide(L)' 'MYALVSKYKGTEQTQAEFCTEHQIKPATFHYWKRKQESQKEESANFLKLEVVSSEEKSHDIAVIRFPNGTVVEIPV' A
#
# COMPACT_ATOMS: atom_id res chain seq x y z
N MET A 1 9.40 -7.25 -19.49
CA MET A 1 9.61 -8.43 -18.62
C MET A 1 8.50 -8.59 -17.58
N TYR A 2 8.42 -7.74 -16.55
CA TYR A 2 7.39 -7.84 -15.49
C TYR A 2 5.96 -7.52 -15.93
N ALA A 3 5.80 -6.75 -17.01
CA ALA A 3 4.48 -6.48 -17.60
C ALA A 3 3.75 -7.76 -18.02
N LEU A 4 4.47 -8.80 -18.47
CA LEU A 4 3.87 -10.08 -18.85
C LEU A 4 3.38 -10.86 -17.62
N VAL A 5 4.10 -10.77 -16.49
CA VAL A 5 3.67 -11.36 -15.22
C VAL A 5 2.42 -10.66 -14.68
N SER A 6 2.31 -9.33 -14.84
CA SER A 6 1.10 -8.60 -14.47
C SER A 6 -0.08 -8.91 -15.39
N LYS A 7 0.15 -9.11 -16.70
CA LYS A 7 -0.88 -9.57 -17.64
C LYS A 7 -1.39 -10.97 -17.30
N TYR A 8 -0.49 -11.88 -16.95
CA TYR A 8 -0.85 -13.25 -16.51
C TYR A 8 -1.76 -13.26 -15.27
N LYS A 9 -1.58 -12.33 -14.32
CA LYS A 9 -2.44 -12.24 -13.12
C LYS A 9 -3.90 -11.89 -13.44
N GLY A 10 -4.18 -11.35 -14.62
CA GLY A 10 -5.54 -11.03 -15.08
C GLY A 10 -6.15 -12.06 -16.02
N THR A 11 -5.42 -13.14 -16.34
CA THR A 11 -5.89 -14.20 -17.24
C THR A 11 -6.24 -15.46 -16.46
N GLU A 12 -7.25 -16.20 -16.90
CA GLU A 12 -7.62 -17.52 -16.35
C GLU A 12 -6.81 -18.68 -16.98
N GLN A 13 -5.85 -18.35 -17.84
CA GLN A 13 -4.98 -19.32 -18.51
C GLN A 13 -3.98 -19.94 -17.53
N THR A 14 -3.55 -21.17 -17.84
CA THR A 14 -2.45 -21.79 -17.11
C THR A 14 -1.11 -21.15 -17.47
N GLN A 15 -0.14 -21.24 -16.56
CA GLN A 15 1.22 -20.71 -16.79
C GLN A 15 1.88 -21.30 -18.06
N ALA A 16 1.58 -22.56 -18.39
CA ALA A 16 2.12 -23.23 -19.57
C ALA A 16 1.53 -22.66 -20.87
N GLU A 17 0.21 -22.44 -20.90
CA GLU A 17 -0.47 -21.82 -22.05
C GLU A 17 0.01 -20.39 -22.27
N PHE A 18 0.09 -19.59 -21.20
CA PHE A 18 0.58 -18.21 -21.27
C PHE A 18 2.03 -18.12 -21.76
N CYS A 19 2.90 -19.02 -21.27
CA CYS A 19 4.28 -19.09 -21.74
C CYS A 19 4.38 -19.47 -23.22
N THR A 20 3.50 -20.35 -23.68
CA THR A 20 3.47 -20.80 -25.08
C THR A 20 2.97 -19.68 -26.01
N GLU A 21 1.88 -19.01 -25.64
CA GLU A 21 1.29 -17.91 -26.40
C GLU A 21 2.27 -16.73 -26.56
N HIS A 22 3.00 -16.40 -25.50
CA HIS A 22 3.95 -15.30 -25.50
C HIS A 22 5.40 -15.71 -25.82
N GLN A 23 5.63 -16.98 -26.23
CA GLN A 23 6.94 -17.53 -26.58
C GLN A 23 8.02 -17.33 -25.49
N ILE A 24 7.63 -17.51 -24.23
CA ILE A 24 8.49 -17.36 -23.07
C ILE A 24 8.90 -18.74 -22.56
N LYS A 25 10.17 -18.91 -22.20
CA LYS A 25 10.61 -20.14 -21.52
C LYS A 25 9.97 -20.21 -20.12
N PRO A 26 9.39 -21.36 -19.71
CA PRO A 26 8.73 -21.50 -18.41
C PRO A 26 9.64 -21.16 -17.23
N ALA A 27 10.91 -21.57 -17.27
CA ALA A 27 11.90 -21.27 -16.24
C ALA A 27 12.16 -19.76 -16.09
N THR A 28 12.20 -19.05 -17.21
CA THR A 28 12.38 -17.60 -17.26
C THR A 28 11.17 -16.88 -16.67
N PHE A 29 9.96 -17.30 -17.05
CA PHE A 29 8.73 -16.75 -16.48
C PHE A 29 8.62 -17.00 -14.97
N HIS A 30 8.94 -18.21 -14.53
CA HIS A 30 8.95 -18.56 -13.11
C HIS A 30 9.95 -17.70 -12.31
N TYR A 31 11.15 -17.48 -12.85
CA TYR A 31 12.14 -16.57 -12.25
C TYR A 31 11.59 -15.14 -12.10
N TRP A 32 10.90 -14.62 -13.13
CA TRP A 32 10.32 -13.28 -13.09
C TRP A 32 9.19 -13.16 -12.06
N LYS A 33 8.32 -14.16 -12.00
CA LYS A 33 7.24 -14.24 -11.01
C LYS A 33 7.81 -14.23 -9.59
N ARG A 34 8.75 -15.13 -9.30
CA ARG A 34 9.42 -15.22 -8.00
C ARG A 34 10.13 -13.93 -7.62
N LYS A 35 10.85 -13.29 -8.56
CA LYS A 35 11.53 -12.02 -8.32
C LYS A 35 10.56 -10.87 -8.01
N GLN A 36 9.38 -10.85 -8.64
CA GLN A 36 8.35 -9.84 -8.36
C GLN A 36 7.73 -10.06 -6.96
N GLU A 37 7.57 -11.31 -6.54
CA GLU A 37 7.10 -11.66 -5.20
C GLU A 37 8.13 -11.28 -4.13
N SER A 38 9.41 -11.62 -4.34
CA SER A 38 10.49 -11.26 -3.40
C SER A 38 10.69 -9.75 -3.27
N GLN A 39 10.52 -8.95 -4.35
CA GLN A 39 10.54 -7.49 -4.23
C GLN A 39 9.35 -6.95 -3.42
N LYS A 40 8.20 -7.62 -3.49
CA LYS A 40 7.03 -7.28 -2.68
C LYS A 40 7.26 -7.64 -1.21
N GLU A 41 7.96 -8.74 -0.93
CA GLU A 41 8.37 -9.15 0.42
C GLU A 41 9.45 -8.25 1.01
N GLU A 42 10.47 -7.84 0.23
CA GLU A 42 11.49 -6.88 0.67
C GLU A 42 10.89 -5.53 1.07
N SER A 43 9.84 -5.08 0.37
CA SER A 43 9.06 -3.90 0.77
C SER A 43 8.08 -4.16 1.92
N ALA A 44 7.72 -5.42 2.19
CA ALA A 44 6.88 -5.83 3.31
C ALA A 44 7.65 -6.07 4.62
N ASN A 45 8.99 -6.18 4.56
CA ASN A 45 9.86 -6.26 5.75
C ASN A 45 9.88 -4.96 6.56
N PHE A 46 9.42 -3.87 5.96
CA PHE A 46 9.09 -2.66 6.70
C PHE A 46 7.58 -2.65 6.92
N LEU A 47 7.17 -2.66 8.19
CA LEU A 47 5.78 -2.39 8.53
C LEU A 47 5.46 -1.00 7.99
N LYS A 48 4.47 -0.90 7.09
CA LYS A 48 3.96 0.40 6.63
C LYS A 48 3.35 1.11 7.83
N LEU A 49 4.13 1.97 8.48
CA LEU A 49 3.63 2.92 9.45
C LEU A 49 2.76 3.90 8.66
N GLU A 50 1.45 3.84 8.87
CA GLU A 50 0.62 5.00 8.57
C GLU A 50 1.14 6.11 9.49
N VAL A 51 1.93 7.01 8.91
CA VAL A 51 2.22 8.29 9.55
C VAL A 51 0.89 9.02 9.57
N VAL A 52 0.13 8.80 10.64
CA VAL A 52 -0.83 9.79 11.09
C VAL A 52 0.05 11.00 11.38
N SER A 53 0.15 11.91 10.40
CA SER A 53 0.72 13.22 10.65
C SER A 53 0.02 13.72 11.90
N SER A 54 0.77 13.83 12.98
CA SER A 54 0.31 14.45 14.23
C SER A 54 0.22 15.96 14.03
N GLU A 55 -0.41 16.39 12.93
CA GLU A 55 -0.90 17.74 12.69
C GLU A 55 -2.38 17.85 13.07
N GLU A 56 -2.99 16.75 13.52
CA GLU A 56 -4.34 16.76 14.11
C GLU A 56 -4.37 15.91 15.39
N LYS A 57 -3.46 16.18 16.34
CA LYS A 57 -3.92 16.17 17.74
C LYS A 57 -4.82 17.39 17.89
N SER A 58 -6.07 17.24 17.49
CA SER A 58 -7.15 18.05 18.05
C SER A 58 -7.10 17.77 19.55
N HIS A 59 -6.30 18.53 20.30
CA HIS A 59 -6.63 18.77 21.69
C HIS A 59 -8.05 19.31 21.61
N ASP A 60 -9.02 18.54 22.07
CA ASP A 60 -10.41 18.95 22.01
C ASP A 60 -10.50 20.11 23.02
N ILE A 61 -10.44 21.35 22.54
CA ILE A 61 -10.42 22.51 23.42
C ILE A 61 -11.86 22.88 23.71
N ALA A 62 -12.28 22.68 24.96
CA ALA A 62 -13.56 23.20 25.41
C ALA A 62 -13.46 24.72 25.55
N VAL A 63 -14.19 25.46 24.70
CA VAL A 63 -14.27 26.92 24.75
C VAL A 63 -15.51 27.36 25.49
N ILE A 64 -15.34 27.99 26.66
CA ILE A 64 -16.43 28.54 27.46
C ILE A 64 -16.46 30.07 27.25
N ARG A 65 -17.60 30.59 26.78
CA ARG A 65 -17.82 32.03 26.57
C ARG A 65 -18.78 32.59 27.61
N PHE A 66 -18.34 33.63 28.32
CA PHE A 66 -19.14 34.31 29.34
C PHE A 66 -19.75 35.62 28.79
N PRO A 67 -20.93 36.06 29.27
CA PRO A 67 -21.61 37.27 28.79
C PRO A 67 -20.86 38.58 29.00
N ASN A 68 -19.88 38.58 29.92
CA ASN A 68 -18.99 39.72 30.18
C ASN A 68 -17.81 39.79 29.19
N GLY A 69 -17.77 38.93 28.17
CA GLY A 69 -16.74 38.91 27.13
C GLY A 69 -15.54 38.04 27.45
N THR A 70 -15.49 37.40 28.63
CA THR A 70 -14.39 36.48 28.97
C THR A 70 -14.54 35.17 28.21
N VAL A 71 -13.43 34.69 27.64
CA VAL A 71 -13.34 33.39 26.95
C VAL A 71 -12.28 32.55 27.65
N VAL A 72 -12.62 31.31 28.00
CA VAL A 72 -11.72 30.36 28.64
C VAL A 72 -11.59 29.13 27.75
N GLU A 73 -10.35 28.75 27.48
CA GLU A 73 -9.97 27.61 26.64
C GLU A 73 -9.30 26.56 27.52
N ILE A 74 -9.90 25.36 27.59
CA ILE A 74 -9.40 24.27 28.42
C ILE A 74 -9.03 23.09 27.53
N PRO A 75 -7.79 22.57 27.60
CA PRO A 75 -7.43 21.34 26.89
C PRO A 75 -8.08 20.13 27.57
N VAL A 76 -8.75 19.29 26.78
CA VAL A 76 -9.37 18.02 27.21
C VAL A 76 -8.51 16.83 26.79
#